data_AF-A0A356AXM3-F1
#
_entry.id   AF-A0A356AXM3-F1
#
_cell.length_a   1.000
_cell.length_b   1.000
_cell.length_c   1.000
_cell.angle_alpha   90.00
_cell.angle_beta   90.00
_cell.angle_gamma   90.00
#
_symmetry.space_group_name_H-M   'P 1'
#
loop_
_entity.id
_entity.type
_entity.pdbx_description
1 polymer ?
#
loop_
_entity_poly.entity_id
_entity_poly.type
_entity_poly.pdbx_seq_one_letter_code
_entity_poly.pdbx_strand_id
1 'polypeptide(L)'
;MPMGISSYPFYVQLSTAAPELKGKWGVAPVPGTLKADGTIDRSIGGIVDTTGIIISQSTKQEESWEFLKWWTTKDVQIDFGHEIESIIGAEAKWNSANLEAFTNMGWDRDHLAVIEEQWKWYKEIPIVLGGYFTSRHMNNAWTDVVLEDVTPREALEEAVKQINKELRVKQEEYGVDPAAEEARVAAEKQQKGSE
;
A
#
# COMPACT_ATOMS: atom_id res chain seq x y z
N MET A 1 -3.12 23.86 15.35
CA MET A 1 -3.49 22.45 15.59
C MET A 1 -2.30 21.59 15.22
N PRO A 2 -1.86 20.64 16.07
CA PRO A 2 -0.90 19.65 15.64
C PRO A 2 -1.54 18.78 14.55
N MET A 3 -0.76 18.43 13.53
CA MET A 3 -1.15 17.58 12.42
C MET A 3 -0.08 16.49 12.28
N GLY A 4 -0.51 15.28 11.93
CA GLY A 4 0.37 14.12 11.82
C GLY A 4 -0.16 13.15 10.77
N ILE A 5 0.74 12.33 10.24
CA ILE A 5 0.43 11.21 9.36
C ILE A 5 0.62 9.95 10.19
N SER A 6 -0.38 9.08 10.20
CA SER A 6 -0.35 7.87 11.02
C SER A 6 -1.12 6.73 10.37
N SER A 7 -1.03 5.55 10.99
CA SER A 7 -1.57 4.29 10.50
C SER A 7 -3.00 4.03 10.99
N TYR A 8 -3.65 3.03 10.40
CA TYR A 8 -4.97 2.56 10.81
C TYR A 8 -5.06 2.19 12.32
N PRO A 9 -4.09 1.43 12.90
CA PRO A 9 -4.13 1.14 14.34
C PRO A 9 -4.19 2.40 15.22
N PHE A 10 -3.47 3.46 14.85
CA PHE A 10 -3.52 4.72 15.59
C PHE A 10 -4.87 5.44 15.43
N TYR A 11 -5.48 5.38 14.25
CA TYR A 11 -6.85 5.87 14.04
C TYR A 11 -7.85 5.15 14.96
N VAL A 12 -7.77 3.81 15.05
CA VAL A 12 -8.62 3.02 15.96
C VAL A 12 -8.36 3.42 17.40
N GLN A 13 -7.10 3.50 17.82
CA GLN A 13 -6.71 3.92 19.17
C GLN A 13 -7.29 5.29 19.52
N LEU A 14 -7.18 6.29 18.64
CA LEU A 14 -7.78 7.62 18.86
C LEU A 14 -9.31 7.58 18.92
N SER A 15 -9.93 6.69 18.15
CA SER A 15 -11.39 6.58 18.07
C SER A 15 -12.01 5.86 19.26
N THR A 16 -11.29 4.92 19.89
CA THR A 16 -11.84 4.04 20.93
C THR A 16 -11.23 4.25 22.30
N ALA A 17 -9.94 4.59 22.39
CA ALA A 17 -9.20 4.64 23.65
C ALA A 17 -9.09 6.05 24.26
N ALA A 18 -9.49 7.11 23.55
CA ALA A 18 -9.41 8.50 24.03
C ALA A 18 -10.76 9.24 23.95
N PRO A 19 -11.76 8.90 24.79
CA PRO A 19 -13.09 9.53 24.78
C PRO A 19 -13.07 11.06 24.92
N GLU A 20 -12.08 11.60 25.63
CA GLU A 20 -11.87 13.02 25.87
C GLU A 20 -11.48 13.81 24.62
N LEU A 21 -11.01 13.12 23.58
CA LEU A 21 -10.65 13.70 22.28
C LEU A 21 -11.82 13.69 21.30
N LYS A 22 -12.95 13.06 21.64
CA LYS A 22 -14.10 12.98 20.74
C LYS A 22 -14.53 14.38 20.25
N GLY A 23 -14.61 14.53 18.93
CA GLY A 23 -14.95 15.80 18.26
C GLY A 23 -13.86 16.88 18.31
N LYS A 24 -12.67 16.58 18.85
CA LYS A 24 -11.52 17.49 18.92
C LYS A 24 -10.42 17.19 17.91
N TRP A 25 -10.62 16.16 17.08
CA TRP A 25 -9.75 15.77 15.99
C TRP A 25 -10.60 15.35 14.80
N GLY A 26 -9.96 15.22 13.65
CA GLY A 26 -10.55 14.67 12.43
C GLY A 26 -9.47 14.09 11.53
N VAL A 27 -9.90 13.47 10.44
CA VAL A 27 -9.00 13.01 9.37
C VAL A 27 -9.12 13.92 8.15
N ALA A 28 -8.02 14.01 7.40
CA ALA A 28 -7.94 14.72 6.14
C ALA A 28 -7.11 13.88 5.15
N PRO A 29 -7.27 14.08 3.82
CA PRO A 29 -6.37 13.47 2.85
C PRO A 29 -4.92 13.84 3.15
N VAL A 30 -3.99 12.92 2.88
CA VAL A 30 -2.56 13.15 3.12
C VAL A 30 -2.10 14.41 2.37
N PRO A 31 -1.23 15.24 2.96
CA PRO A 31 -0.62 16.35 2.24
C PRO A 31 -0.01 15.86 0.92
N GLY A 32 -0.20 16.64 -0.14
CA GLY A 32 0.29 16.28 -1.46
C GLY A 32 1.34 17.24 -2.00
N THR A 33 1.94 16.86 -3.13
CA THR A 33 2.96 17.64 -3.82
C THR A 33 2.33 18.45 -4.94
N LEU A 34 2.55 19.77 -4.95
CA LEU A 34 2.10 20.64 -6.05
C LEU A 34 2.91 20.34 -7.33
N LYS A 35 2.22 19.98 -8.40
CA LYS A 35 2.80 19.78 -9.73
C LYS A 35 2.91 21.09 -10.50
N ALA A 36 3.73 21.07 -11.55
CA ALA A 36 3.93 22.22 -12.43
C ALA A 36 2.64 22.69 -13.15
N ASP A 37 1.68 21.79 -13.35
CA ASP A 37 0.36 22.07 -13.93
C ASP A 37 -0.66 22.65 -12.93
N GLY A 38 -0.25 22.85 -11.67
CA GLY A 38 -1.11 23.37 -10.59
C GLY A 38 -1.94 22.30 -9.88
N THR A 39 -1.87 21.03 -10.29
CA THR A 39 -2.55 19.93 -9.60
C THR A 39 -1.77 19.48 -8.36
N ILE A 40 -2.46 18.88 -7.38
CA ILE A 40 -1.83 18.34 -6.16
C ILE A 40 -1.78 16.82 -6.29
N ASP A 41 -0.58 16.25 -6.21
CA ASP A 41 -0.38 14.80 -6.14
C ASP A 41 -0.43 14.31 -4.69
N ARG A 42 -1.46 13.53 -4.34
CA ARG A 42 -1.56 12.88 -3.02
C ARG A 42 -1.21 11.40 -3.07
N SER A 43 -0.47 10.98 -4.10
CA SER A 43 -0.12 9.58 -4.29
C SER A 43 0.67 9.07 -3.09
N ILE A 44 0.18 7.98 -2.53
CA ILE A 44 0.87 7.21 -1.51
C ILE A 44 0.86 5.76 -1.95
N GLY A 45 1.99 5.07 -1.75
CA GLY A 45 1.94 3.62 -1.63
C GLY A 45 1.15 3.28 -0.38
N GLY A 46 0.71 2.04 -0.23
CA GLY A 46 0.16 1.71 1.05
C GLY A 46 0.53 0.38 1.60
N ILE A 47 -0.29 0.04 2.58
CA ILE A 47 0.05 -0.93 3.57
C ILE A 47 -0.49 -2.27 3.06
N VAL A 48 0.16 -2.81 2.03
CA VAL A 48 -0.01 -4.24 1.71
C VAL A 48 0.76 -5.01 2.79
N ASP A 49 0.10 -5.23 3.92
CA ASP A 49 0.69 -5.94 5.07
C ASP A 49 0.46 -7.46 4.98
N THR A 50 -0.68 -7.87 4.40
CA THR A 50 -1.06 -9.28 4.30
C THR A 50 -1.63 -9.61 2.92
N THR A 51 -1.48 -10.87 2.53
CA THR A 51 -2.05 -11.41 1.29
C THR A 51 -2.43 -12.88 1.48
N GLY A 52 -3.50 -13.31 0.81
CA GLY A 52 -3.88 -14.72 0.76
C GLY A 52 -2.98 -15.46 -0.23
N ILE A 53 -2.35 -16.55 0.20
CA ILE A 53 -1.48 -17.37 -0.65
C ILE A 53 -1.97 -18.81 -0.72
N ILE A 54 -1.83 -19.43 -1.90
CA ILE A 54 -1.99 -20.87 -2.09
C ILE A 54 -0.61 -21.46 -2.30
N ILE A 55 -0.21 -22.38 -1.43
CA ILE A 55 1.09 -23.05 -1.53
C ILE A 55 1.07 -24.02 -2.72
N SER A 56 1.98 -23.84 -3.67
CA SER A 56 2.05 -24.64 -4.90
C SER A 56 2.31 -26.14 -4.68
N GLN A 57 2.85 -26.51 -3.52
CA GLN A 57 3.07 -27.90 -3.13
C GLN A 57 1.85 -28.54 -2.46
N SER A 58 0.79 -27.77 -2.18
CA SER A 58 -0.42 -28.28 -1.57
C SER A 58 -1.16 -29.23 -2.51
N THR A 59 -1.74 -30.30 -1.96
CA THR A 59 -2.68 -31.19 -2.67
C THR A 59 -4.13 -30.69 -2.63
N LYS A 60 -4.39 -29.53 -1.98
CA LYS A 60 -5.72 -28.94 -1.77
C LYS A 60 -5.84 -27.54 -2.37
N GLN A 61 -5.30 -27.34 -3.57
CA GLN A 61 -5.23 -26.01 -4.19
C GLN A 61 -6.62 -25.47 -4.54
N GLU A 62 -7.49 -26.32 -5.09
CA GLU A 62 -8.86 -25.93 -5.44
C GLU A 62 -9.69 -25.57 -4.21
N GLU A 63 -9.62 -26.37 -3.13
CA GLU A 63 -10.34 -26.07 -1.90
C GLU A 63 -9.82 -24.80 -1.23
N SER A 64 -8.51 -24.55 -1.33
CA SER A 64 -7.89 -23.32 -0.84
C SER A 64 -8.36 -22.11 -1.65
N TRP A 65 -8.53 -22.26 -2.97
CA TRP A 65 -9.10 -21.23 -3.83
C TRP A 65 -10.57 -20.95 -3.51
N GLU A 66 -11.40 -21.98 -3.37
CA GLU A 66 -12.79 -21.82 -2.94
C GLU A 66 -12.89 -21.15 -1.58
N PHE A 67 -12.01 -21.51 -0.63
CA PHE A 67 -11.95 -20.87 0.68
C PHE A 67 -11.56 -19.38 0.57
N LEU A 68 -10.53 -19.03 -0.19
CA LEU A 68 -10.13 -17.63 -0.36
C LEU A 68 -11.23 -16.80 -1.02
N LYS A 69 -11.94 -17.35 -2.00
CA LYS A 69 -13.11 -16.68 -2.59
C LYS A 69 -14.19 -16.43 -1.55
N TRP A 70 -14.58 -17.45 -0.79
CA TRP A 70 -15.58 -17.33 0.29
C TRP A 70 -15.14 -16.30 1.33
N TRP A 71 -13.91 -16.42 1.84
CA TRP A 71 -13.35 -15.57 2.89
C TRP A 71 -13.32 -14.11 2.49
N THR A 72 -13.01 -13.81 1.22
CA THR A 72 -12.91 -12.43 0.72
C THR A 72 -14.24 -11.83 0.28
N THR A 73 -15.36 -12.57 0.38
CA THR A 73 -16.68 -12.01 0.07
C THR A 73 -17.10 -10.95 1.08
N LYS A 74 -17.93 -10.01 0.61
CA LYS A 74 -18.42 -8.88 1.40
C LYS A 74 -19.07 -9.33 2.71
N ASP A 75 -20.10 -10.19 2.63
CA ASP A 75 -20.92 -10.52 3.79
C ASP A 75 -20.12 -11.31 4.84
N VAL A 76 -19.25 -12.23 4.41
CA VAL A 76 -18.34 -12.97 5.31
C VAL A 76 -17.39 -12.02 6.04
N GLN A 77 -16.82 -11.04 5.33
CA GLN A 77 -15.94 -10.04 5.94
C GLN A 77 -16.66 -9.10 6.92
N ILE A 78 -17.92 -8.75 6.65
CA ILE A 78 -18.76 -7.97 7.56
C ILE A 78 -19.07 -8.78 8.82
N ASP A 79 -19.55 -10.01 8.65
CA ASP A 79 -19.93 -10.89 9.75
C ASP A 79 -18.73 -11.18 10.67
N PHE A 80 -17.58 -11.51 10.09
CA PHE A 80 -16.34 -11.70 10.85
C PHE A 80 -15.93 -10.42 11.61
N GLY A 81 -16.03 -9.26 10.97
CA GLY A 81 -15.72 -7.98 11.62
C GLY A 81 -16.61 -7.70 12.82
N HIS A 82 -17.92 -7.93 12.70
CA HIS A 82 -18.86 -7.78 13.80
C HIS A 82 -18.63 -8.79 14.93
N GLU A 83 -18.29 -10.04 14.60
CA GLU A 83 -18.02 -11.08 15.59
C GLU A 83 -16.79 -10.73 16.43
N ILE A 84 -15.69 -10.36 15.79
CA ILE A 84 -14.45 -9.97 16.48
C ILE A 84 -14.69 -8.73 17.35
N GLU A 85 -15.38 -7.71 16.85
CA GLU A 85 -15.71 -6.52 17.61
C GLU A 85 -16.64 -6.82 18.81
N SER A 86 -17.58 -7.76 18.66
CA SER A 86 -18.46 -8.19 19.75
C SER A 86 -17.73 -8.97 20.85
N ILE A 87 -16.66 -9.70 20.51
CA ILE A 87 -15.92 -10.53 21.45
C ILE A 87 -14.87 -9.71 22.19
N ILE A 88 -14.10 -8.89 21.47
CA ILE A 88 -12.93 -8.19 21.99
C ILE A 88 -13.25 -6.74 22.34
N GLY A 89 -14.23 -6.13 21.67
CA GLY A 89 -14.62 -4.74 21.82
C GLY A 89 -14.23 -3.88 20.63
N ALA A 90 -14.63 -2.60 20.68
CA ALA A 90 -14.47 -1.63 19.59
C ALA A 90 -13.02 -1.42 19.11
N GLU A 91 -12.03 -1.71 19.95
CA GLU A 91 -10.61 -1.63 19.60
C GLU A 91 -10.15 -2.72 18.61
N ALA A 92 -10.90 -3.82 18.49
CA ALA A 92 -10.62 -4.91 17.55
C ALA A 92 -11.29 -4.70 16.18
N LYS A 93 -11.61 -3.45 15.85
CA LYS A 93 -12.30 -3.10 14.62
C LYS A 93 -11.57 -3.65 13.40
N TRP A 94 -12.29 -4.41 12.59
CA TRP A 94 -11.72 -5.16 11.47
C TRP A 94 -11.35 -4.24 10.31
N ASN A 95 -10.10 -4.33 9.86
CA ASN A 95 -9.59 -3.58 8.71
C ASN A 95 -9.69 -4.44 7.44
N SER A 96 -10.90 -4.65 6.94
CA SER A 96 -11.09 -5.52 5.76
C SER A 96 -10.47 -4.91 4.50
N ALA A 97 -9.79 -5.76 3.71
CA ALA A 97 -9.34 -5.41 2.37
C ALA A 97 -10.49 -5.38 1.34
N ASN A 98 -11.66 -5.94 1.68
CA ASN A 98 -12.86 -5.84 0.86
C ASN A 98 -13.48 -4.46 1.06
N LEU A 99 -13.44 -3.60 0.04
CA LEU A 99 -13.90 -2.21 0.11
C LEU A 99 -15.40 -2.09 0.42
N GLU A 100 -16.22 -3.00 -0.10
CA GLU A 100 -17.65 -3.02 0.23
C GLU A 100 -17.87 -3.41 1.68
N ALA A 101 -17.16 -4.42 2.19
CA ALA A 101 -17.25 -4.80 3.59
C ALA A 101 -16.78 -3.65 4.50
N PHE A 102 -15.63 -3.06 4.19
CA PHE A 102 -15.08 -1.92 4.91
C PHE A 102 -16.11 -0.80 4.97
N THR A 103 -16.59 -0.28 3.84
CA THR A 103 -17.55 0.85 3.80
C THR A 103 -18.88 0.58 4.53
N ASN A 104 -19.28 -0.69 4.68
CA ASN A 104 -20.50 -1.07 5.41
C ASN A 104 -20.29 -1.25 6.93
N MET A 105 -19.06 -1.21 7.43
CA MET A 105 -18.79 -1.22 8.87
C MET A 105 -19.10 0.14 9.50
N GLY A 106 -19.34 0.17 10.81
CA GLY A 106 -19.81 1.36 11.53
C GLY A 106 -18.75 2.46 11.72
N TRP A 107 -18.29 3.11 10.65
CA TRP A 107 -17.36 4.25 10.70
C TRP A 107 -18.07 5.57 10.96
N ASP A 108 -17.31 6.56 11.44
CA ASP A 108 -17.72 7.95 11.31
C ASP A 108 -17.83 8.31 9.83
N ARG A 109 -18.95 8.90 9.42
CA ARG A 109 -19.26 9.16 8.00
C ARG A 109 -18.35 10.20 7.38
N ASP A 110 -17.97 11.23 8.13
CA ASP A 110 -17.09 12.28 7.63
C ASP A 110 -15.67 11.71 7.44
N HIS A 111 -15.26 10.83 8.35
CA HIS A 111 -13.98 10.13 8.24
C HIS A 111 -13.95 9.14 7.07
N LEU A 112 -15.03 8.37 6.88
CA LEU A 112 -15.13 7.41 5.79
C LEU A 112 -15.02 8.10 4.43
N ALA A 113 -15.71 9.22 4.23
CA ALA A 113 -15.64 9.99 2.99
C ALA A 113 -14.20 10.46 2.66
N VAL A 114 -13.43 10.84 3.69
CA VAL A 114 -12.01 11.20 3.52
C VAL A 114 -11.15 9.99 3.13
N ILE A 115 -11.39 8.83 3.75
CA ILE A 115 -10.67 7.59 3.45
C ILE A 115 -10.95 7.15 2.00
N GLU A 116 -12.22 7.16 1.58
CA GLU A 116 -12.62 6.82 0.22
C GLU A 116 -12.01 7.77 -0.82
N GLU A 117 -11.94 9.06 -0.52
CA GLU A 117 -11.25 10.03 -1.38
C GLU A 117 -9.75 9.73 -1.45
N GLN A 118 -9.11 9.42 -0.33
CA GLN A 118 -7.68 9.09 -0.28
C GLN A 118 -7.35 7.81 -1.06
N TRP A 119 -8.23 6.80 -1.08
CA TRP A 119 -8.02 5.57 -1.85
C TRP A 119 -7.85 5.80 -3.35
N LYS A 120 -8.45 6.85 -3.92
CA LYS A 120 -8.26 7.22 -5.34
C LYS A 120 -6.82 7.60 -5.67
N TRP A 121 -6.05 7.97 -4.65
CA TRP A 121 -4.65 8.33 -4.76
C TRP A 121 -3.69 7.16 -4.48
N TYR A 122 -4.22 5.99 -4.16
CA TYR A 122 -3.40 4.84 -3.86
C TYR A 122 -2.63 4.39 -5.10
N LYS A 123 -1.29 4.33 -4.99
CA LYS A 123 -0.41 3.88 -6.05
C LYS A 123 0.66 2.98 -5.46
N GLU A 124 0.46 1.68 -5.60
CA GLU A 124 1.39 0.71 -5.06
C GLU A 124 2.62 0.53 -5.95
N ILE A 125 3.74 0.21 -5.31
CA ILE A 125 4.97 -0.13 -6.03
C ILE A 125 4.82 -1.55 -6.58
N PRO A 126 5.09 -1.79 -7.88
CA PRO A 126 4.98 -3.12 -8.45
C PRO A 126 5.98 -4.07 -7.80
N ILE A 127 5.55 -5.32 -7.59
CA ILE A 127 6.43 -6.38 -7.10
C ILE A 127 7.19 -6.97 -8.30
N VAL A 128 8.51 -6.71 -8.33
CA VAL A 128 9.42 -7.16 -9.38
C VAL A 128 10.63 -7.87 -8.79
N LEU A 129 11.34 -8.67 -9.60
CA LEU A 129 12.61 -9.29 -9.20
C LEU A 129 13.61 -8.21 -8.79
N GLY A 130 14.17 -8.32 -7.58
CA GLY A 130 15.03 -7.30 -6.98
C GLY A 130 14.31 -6.07 -6.43
N GLY A 131 12.98 -5.97 -6.56
CA GLY A 131 12.21 -4.80 -6.17
C GLY A 131 12.32 -4.43 -4.69
N TYR A 132 12.55 -5.42 -3.82
CA TYR A 132 12.76 -5.24 -2.37
C TYR A 132 13.93 -4.29 -2.02
N PHE A 133 14.91 -4.15 -2.93
CA PHE A 133 16.03 -3.21 -2.75
C PHE A 133 15.62 -1.75 -2.90
N THR A 134 14.56 -1.48 -3.68
CA THR A 134 14.08 -0.12 -3.94
C THR A 134 13.68 0.59 -2.65
N SER A 135 12.69 0.04 -1.93
CA SER A 135 12.21 0.67 -0.70
C SER A 135 13.30 0.77 0.37
N ARG A 136 14.19 -0.24 0.45
CA ARG A 136 15.33 -0.22 1.39
C ARG A 136 16.28 0.94 1.09
N HIS A 137 16.74 1.07 -0.15
CA HIS A 137 17.71 2.11 -0.50
C HIS A 137 17.09 3.51 -0.53
N MET A 138 15.77 3.63 -0.69
CA MET A 138 15.06 4.90 -0.46
C MET A 138 15.04 5.30 1.01
N ASN A 139 14.83 4.36 1.92
CA ASN A 139 14.95 4.63 3.36
C ASN A 139 16.39 4.97 3.76
N ASN A 140 17.39 4.29 3.19
CA ASN A 140 18.80 4.62 3.41
C ASN A 140 19.11 6.04 2.92
N ALA A 141 18.74 6.38 1.67
CA ALA A 141 18.97 7.72 1.14
C ALA A 141 18.30 8.81 2.00
N TRP A 142 17.09 8.57 2.51
CA TRP A 142 16.46 9.48 3.46
C TRP A 142 17.25 9.60 4.77
N THR A 143 17.71 8.47 5.31
CA THR A 143 18.54 8.42 6.53
C THR A 143 19.83 9.20 6.35
N ASP A 144 20.54 8.99 5.24
CA ASP A 144 21.81 9.66 4.93
C ASP A 144 21.64 11.18 4.84
N VAL A 145 20.54 11.64 4.21
CA VAL A 145 20.22 13.07 4.11
C VAL A 145 19.89 13.69 5.46
N VAL A 146 19.11 12.98 6.29
CA VAL A 146 18.58 13.54 7.54
C VAL A 146 19.57 13.42 8.69
N LEU A 147 20.36 12.35 8.72
CA LEU A 147 21.22 11.99 9.86
C LEU A 147 22.72 12.11 9.55
N GLU A 148 23.13 12.01 8.28
CA GLU A 148 24.55 11.89 7.90
C GLU A 148 25.09 13.07 7.07
N ASP A 149 24.33 14.17 6.94
CA ASP A 149 24.70 15.39 6.20
C ASP A 149 25.07 15.15 4.72
N VAL A 150 24.52 14.09 4.12
CA VAL A 150 24.69 13.78 2.70
C VAL A 150 23.72 14.61 1.88
N THR A 151 24.15 15.14 0.74
CA THR A 151 23.24 15.92 -0.12
C THR A 151 22.16 15.02 -0.73
N PRO A 152 20.92 15.49 -0.92
CA PRO A 152 19.86 14.69 -1.54
C PRO A 152 20.25 14.13 -2.91
N ARG A 153 21.07 14.86 -3.67
CA ARG A 153 21.59 14.40 -4.96
C ARG A 153 22.46 13.16 -4.80
N GLU A 154 23.48 13.23 -3.94
CA GLU A 154 24.43 12.14 -3.74
C GLU A 154 23.76 10.90 -3.16
N ALA A 155 22.90 11.07 -2.17
CA ALA A 155 22.13 9.98 -1.56
C ALA A 155 21.25 9.26 -2.59
N LEU A 156 20.56 10.02 -3.45
CA LEU A 156 19.72 9.45 -4.51
C LEU A 156 20.55 8.80 -5.62
N GLU A 157 21.67 9.40 -6.04
CA GLU A 157 22.54 8.82 -7.07
C GLU A 157 23.10 7.46 -6.63
N GLU A 158 23.56 7.34 -5.38
CA GLU A 158 24.05 6.08 -4.84
C GLU A 158 22.91 5.06 -4.69
N ALA A 159 21.75 5.48 -4.18
CA ALA A 159 20.59 4.60 -4.07
C ALA A 159 20.15 4.06 -5.44
N VAL A 160 20.02 4.90 -6.46
CA VAL A 160 19.65 4.49 -7.83
C VAL A 160 20.65 3.48 -8.37
N LYS A 161 21.95 3.70 -8.16
CA LYS A 161 23.00 2.77 -8.59
C LYS A 161 22.87 1.40 -7.93
N GLN A 162 22.63 1.35 -6.62
CA GLN A 162 22.47 0.09 -5.90
C GLN A 162 21.17 -0.65 -6.29
N ILE A 163 20.07 0.09 -6.45
CA ILE A 163 18.78 -0.45 -6.88
C ILE A 163 18.93 -1.07 -8.28
N ASN A 164 19.47 -0.34 -9.25
CA ASN A 164 19.62 -0.82 -10.62
C ASN A 164 20.55 -2.04 -10.70
N LYS A 165 21.58 -2.09 -9.87
CA LYS A 165 22.46 -3.25 -9.79
C LYS A 165 21.71 -4.49 -9.31
N GLU A 166 20.94 -4.39 -8.23
CA GLU A 166 20.18 -5.53 -7.68
C GLU A 166 19.08 -5.99 -8.62
N LEU A 167 18.32 -5.05 -9.22
CA LEU A 167 17.30 -5.38 -10.21
C LEU A 167 17.88 -6.24 -11.34
N ARG A 168 19.02 -5.81 -11.90
CA ARG A 168 19.71 -6.56 -12.95
C ARG A 168 20.17 -7.95 -12.48
N VAL A 169 20.87 -8.01 -11.34
CA VAL A 169 21.39 -9.28 -10.80
C VAL A 169 20.25 -10.28 -10.58
N LYS A 170 19.12 -9.84 -10.03
CA LYS A 170 17.97 -10.72 -9.78
C LYS A 170 17.22 -11.11 -11.05
N GLN A 171 17.18 -10.26 -12.06
CA GLN A 171 16.62 -10.64 -13.36
C GLN A 171 17.51 -11.69 -14.05
N GLU A 172 18.83 -11.48 -14.06
CA GLU A 172 19.81 -12.43 -14.62
C GLU A 172 19.78 -13.79 -13.91
N GLU A 173 19.74 -13.81 -12.57
CA GLU A 173 19.66 -15.05 -11.76
C GLU A 173 18.44 -15.91 -12.11
N TYR A 174 17.33 -15.27 -12.49
CA TYR A 174 16.07 -15.93 -12.85
C TYR A 174 15.88 -16.05 -14.37
N GLY A 175 16.92 -15.75 -15.17
CA GLY A 175 16.90 -15.91 -16.63
C GLY A 175 16.02 -14.92 -17.39
N VAL A 176 15.70 -13.77 -16.79
CA VAL A 176 15.01 -12.66 -17.46
C VAL A 176 16.07 -11.78 -18.13
N ASP A 177 16.13 -11.79 -19.47
CA ASP A 177 17.01 -10.89 -20.23
C ASP A 177 16.36 -9.48 -20.30
N PRO A 178 16.95 -8.47 -19.64
CA PRO A 178 16.38 -7.12 -19.62
C PRO A 178 16.28 -6.50 -21.02
N ALA A 179 17.22 -6.81 -21.92
CA ALA A 179 17.23 -6.25 -23.28
C ALA A 179 16.13 -6.86 -24.16
N ALA A 180 15.86 -8.16 -23.99
CA ALA A 180 14.77 -8.83 -24.67
C ALA A 180 13.40 -8.32 -24.19
N GLU A 181 13.26 -8.06 -22.89
CA GLU A 181 12.02 -7.55 -22.31
C GLU A 181 11.76 -6.08 -22.69
N GLU A 182 12.79 -5.23 -22.70
CA GLU A 182 12.70 -3.85 -23.20
C GLU A 182 12.25 -3.82 -24.67
N ALA A 183 12.79 -4.71 -25.51
CA ALA A 183 12.38 -4.84 -26.90
C ALA A 183 10.91 -5.30 -27.04
N ARG A 184 10.46 -6.24 -26.20
CA ARG A 184 9.05 -6.70 -26.15
C ARG A 184 8.10 -5.56 -25.80
N VAL A 185 8.38 -4.83 -24.72
CA VAL A 185 7.54 -3.70 -24.26
C VAL A 185 7.51 -2.57 -25.29
N ALA A 186 8.64 -2.29 -25.95
CA ALA A 186 8.69 -1.29 -27.02
C ALA A 186 7.81 -1.68 -28.22
N ALA A 187 7.84 -2.96 -28.63
CA ALA A 187 6.99 -3.47 -29.71
C ALA A 187 5.49 -3.41 -29.37
N GLU A 188 5.11 -3.74 -28.13
CA GLU A 188 3.71 -3.66 -27.67
C GLU A 188 3.17 -2.22 -27.62
N LYS A 189 4.01 -1.25 -27.22
CA LYS A 189 3.64 0.17 -27.25
C LYS A 189 3.46 0.70 -28.68
N GLN A 190 4.29 0.22 -29.62
CA GLN A 190 4.13 0.58 -31.04
C GLN A 190 2.85 0.01 -31.64
N GLN A 191 2.42 -1.20 -31.27
CA GLN A 191 1.14 -1.77 -31.68
C GLN A 191 -0.07 -1.04 -31.09
N LYS A 192 -0.01 -0.64 -29.81
CA LYS A 192 -1.11 0.08 -29.14
C LYS A 192 -1.21 1.56 -29.50
N GLY A 193 -0.15 2.15 -30.06
CA GLY A 193 -0.17 3.53 -30.57
C GLY A 193 -0.64 3.65 -32.02
N SER A 194 -0.94 2.53 -32.69
CA SER A 194 -1.44 2.46 -34.07
C SER A 194 -2.93 2.11 -34.18
N GLU A 195 -3.63 1.96 -33.07
CA GLU A 195 -5.09 1.87 -32.96
C GLU A 195 -5.67 3.18 -32.40
#